data_AF-A0A552ITQ4-F1
#
_entry.id   AF-A0A552ITQ4-F1
#
_cell.length_a   1.000
_cell.length_b   1.000
_cell.length_c   1.000
_cell.angle_alpha   90.00
_cell.angle_beta   90.00
_cell.angle_gamma   90.00
#
_symmetry.space_group_name_H-M   'P 1'
#
loop_
_entity.id
_entity.type
_entity.pdbx_description
1 polymer ?
#
loop_
_entity_poly.entity_id
_entity_poly.type
_entity_poly.pdbx_seq_one_letter_code
_entity_poly.pdbx_strand_id
1 'polypeptide(L)'
;FQYINEKVKDFQRRNQPVISVDTQKKELIGNYKNSGAEWPRKGEPVQVLVHVRLGKTELQKLATETGLLIRVAHLPPGTSKWNKIEHRRFCHIRENWRGRPLINREFAVNLISNTTNSKGLKLQANLDEAEYPIGKKISDKDLKWNYSILPNID
;
A
#
# COMPACT_ATOMS: atom_id res chain seq x y z
N PHE A 1 9.19 14.38 -0.61
CA PHE A 1 8.64 13.97 -1.93
C PHE A 1 9.64 13.89 -3.07
N GLN A 2 10.45 14.92 -3.28
CA GLN A 2 11.38 14.99 -4.40
C GLN A 2 12.26 13.74 -4.46
N TYR A 3 12.82 13.31 -3.32
CA TYR A 3 13.58 12.07 -3.21
C TYR A 3 12.83 10.82 -3.72
N ILE A 4 11.62 10.54 -3.21
CA ILE A 4 10.85 9.36 -3.65
C ILE A 4 10.58 9.45 -5.15
N ASN A 5 10.18 10.62 -5.64
CA ASN A 5 9.92 10.86 -7.05
C ASN A 5 11.19 10.71 -7.91
N GLU A 6 12.36 11.11 -7.42
CA GLU A 6 13.64 10.91 -8.08
C GLU A 6 14.03 9.43 -8.13
N LYS A 7 13.82 8.68 -7.05
CA LYS A 7 13.99 7.22 -7.04
C LYS A 7 13.03 6.56 -8.03
N VAL A 8 11.76 6.95 -8.07
CA VAL A 8 10.81 6.45 -9.07
C VAL A 8 11.31 6.72 -10.49
N LYS A 9 11.73 7.96 -10.80
CA LYS A 9 12.29 8.30 -12.12
C LYS A 9 13.55 7.50 -12.44
N ASP A 10 14.40 7.24 -11.45
CA ASP A 10 15.62 6.46 -11.63
C ASP A 10 15.34 4.98 -11.92
N PHE A 11 14.39 4.37 -11.22
CA PHE A 11 13.93 3.01 -11.51
C PHE A 11 13.30 2.93 -12.91
N GLN A 12 12.44 3.88 -13.25
CA GLN A 12 11.81 3.94 -14.58
C GLN A 12 12.84 4.12 -15.70
N ARG A 13 13.84 4.99 -15.53
CA ARG A 13 14.94 5.16 -16.51
C ARG A 13 15.74 3.86 -16.72
N ARG A 14 15.80 3.01 -15.70
CA ARG A 14 16.46 1.70 -15.74
C ARG A 14 15.51 0.56 -16.15
N ASN A 15 14.32 0.88 -16.64
CA ASN A 15 13.25 -0.09 -16.97
C ASN A 15 12.89 -1.04 -15.81
N GLN A 16 13.06 -0.58 -14.57
CA GLN A 16 12.68 -1.33 -13.38
C GLN A 16 11.24 -1.01 -12.97
N PRO A 17 10.47 -2.01 -12.50
CA PRO A 17 9.09 -1.81 -12.10
C PRO A 17 9.00 -0.92 -10.86
N VAL A 18 7.96 -0.07 -10.83
CA VAL A 18 7.60 0.75 -9.68
C VAL A 18 6.15 0.46 -9.34
N ILE A 19 5.92 0.02 -8.11
CA ILE A 19 4.59 -0.33 -7.60
C ILE A 19 4.22 0.69 -6.51
N SER A 20 3.03 1.28 -6.66
CA SER A 20 2.39 2.02 -5.58
C SER A 20 1.41 1.11 -4.88
N VAL A 21 1.51 1.00 -3.56
CA VAL A 21 0.62 0.19 -2.74
C VAL A 21 -0.11 1.12 -1.79
N ASP A 22 -1.44 1.17 -1.92
CA ASP A 22 -2.32 1.77 -0.94
C ASP A 22 -3.11 0.65 -0.26
N THR A 23 -3.13 0.66 1.07
CA THR A 23 -3.89 -0.30 1.86
C THR A 23 -4.87 0.47 2.73
N GLN A 24 -6.18 0.26 2.54
CA GLN A 24 -7.14 0.76 3.50
C GLN A 24 -6.98 0.02 4.82
N LYS A 25 -6.66 0.78 5.87
CA LYS A 25 -6.55 0.26 7.24
C LYS A 25 -7.97 -0.08 7.71
N LYS A 26 -8.26 -1.36 7.92
CA LYS A 26 -9.40 -1.76 8.78
C LYS A 26 -9.20 -1.12 10.16
N GLU A 27 -10.26 -0.56 10.74
CA GLU A 27 -10.23 -0.14 12.14
C GLU A 27 -9.81 -1.33 13.01
N LEU A 28 -8.77 -1.12 13.80
CA LEU A 28 -8.17 -2.16 14.61
C LEU A 28 -8.88 -2.20 15.96
N ILE A 29 -9.73 -3.19 16.18
CA ILE A 29 -10.29 -3.50 17.50
C ILE A 29 -9.25 -4.35 18.26
N GLY A 30 -8.67 -3.82 19.34
CA GLY A 30 -7.67 -4.50 20.20
C GLY A 30 -6.45 -3.65 20.58
N ASN A 31 -5.47 -4.22 21.30
CA ASN A 31 -4.26 -3.53 21.80
C ASN A 31 -3.19 -3.30 20.71
N TYR A 32 -3.55 -2.53 19.68
CA TYR A 32 -2.67 -2.15 18.57
C TYR A 32 -2.08 -0.76 18.82
N LYS A 33 -0.86 -0.53 18.29
CA LYS A 33 -0.21 0.78 18.40
C LYS A 33 -1.10 1.84 17.74
N ASN A 34 -1.62 2.76 18.56
CA ASN A 34 -2.31 3.95 18.09
C ASN A 34 -1.39 5.17 18.28
N SER A 35 -1.49 6.14 17.36
CA SER A 35 -0.66 7.37 17.39
C SER A 35 -1.22 8.43 18.33
N GLY A 36 -2.40 8.19 18.93
CA GLY A 36 -2.99 9.05 19.95
C GLY A 36 -2.17 8.99 21.26
N ALA A 37 -2.21 10.09 22.01
CA ALA A 37 -1.61 10.15 23.34
C ALA A 37 -2.64 9.68 24.38
N GLU A 38 -2.35 8.56 25.05
CA GLU A 38 -2.89 8.28 26.38
C GLU A 38 -1.81 8.63 27.42
N TRP A 39 -2.20 8.86 28.67
CA TRP A 39 -1.30 9.19 29.77
C TRP A 39 -0.95 7.94 30.60
N PRO A 40 0.02 7.09 30.20
CA PRO A 40 0.56 6.08 31.09
C PRO A 40 1.56 6.71 32.06
N ARG A 41 1.76 6.06 33.21
CA ARG A 41 2.85 6.43 34.13
C ARG A 41 4.18 6.35 33.39
N LYS A 42 4.99 7.41 33.51
CA LYS A 42 6.31 7.52 32.88
C LYS A 42 7.19 6.34 33.31
N GLY A 43 7.61 5.49 32.36
CA GLY A 43 8.50 4.36 32.59
C GLY A 43 7.92 2.97 32.30
N GLU A 44 6.61 2.86 32.08
CA GLU A 44 5.95 1.58 31.76
C GLU A 44 5.31 1.61 30.35
N PRO A 45 6.10 1.37 29.28
CA PRO A 45 5.55 1.30 27.94
C PRO A 45 4.65 0.07 27.80
N VAL A 46 3.38 0.28 27.47
CA VAL A 46 2.47 -0.81 27.12
C VAL A 46 2.97 -1.48 25.83
N GLN A 47 3.18 -2.79 25.87
CA GLN A 47 3.50 -3.55 24.67
C GLN A 47 2.28 -3.54 23.74
N VAL A 48 2.43 -2.92 22.58
CA VAL A 48 1.37 -2.78 21.57
C VAL A 48 1.71 -3.55 20.30
N LEU A 49 0.71 -4.14 19.66
CA LEU A 49 0.91 -4.84 18.40
C LEU A 49 1.17 -3.84 17.25
N VAL A 50 2.21 -4.10 16.44
CA VAL A 50 2.57 -3.27 15.28
C VAL A 50 2.02 -3.90 14.00
N HIS A 51 1.17 -3.15 13.31
CA HIS A 51 0.35 -3.56 12.15
C HIS A 51 1.14 -4.04 10.92
N VAL A 52 2.46 -3.81 10.85
CA VAL A 52 3.23 -3.93 9.60
C VAL A 52 3.85 -5.33 9.41
N ARG A 53 3.80 -6.22 10.40
CA ARG A 53 4.58 -7.48 10.38
C ARG A 53 4.24 -8.40 9.22
N LEU A 54 2.95 -8.67 8.99
CA LEU A 54 2.51 -9.55 7.90
C LEU A 54 2.91 -9.01 6.53
N GLY A 55 2.68 -7.72 6.28
CA GLY A 55 3.07 -7.09 5.01
C GLY A 55 4.58 -7.19 4.75
N LYS A 56 5.42 -7.04 5.77
CA LYS A 56 6.87 -7.21 5.64
C LYS A 56 7.25 -8.66 5.32
N THR A 57 6.63 -9.64 5.97
CA THR A 57 6.89 -11.07 5.72
C THR A 57 6.48 -11.48 4.31
N GLU A 58 5.32 -11.05 3.83
CA GLU A 58 4.87 -11.39 2.47
C GLU A 58 5.70 -10.64 1.40
N LEU A 59 6.12 -9.40 1.66
CA LEU A 59 7.09 -8.70 0.79
C LEU A 59 8.44 -9.41 0.74
N GLN A 60 8.90 -9.97 1.86
CA GLN A 60 10.11 -10.78 1.87
C GLN A 60 9.94 -12.04 1.03
N LYS A 61 8.82 -12.74 1.20
CA LYS A 61 8.50 -13.93 0.42
C LYS A 61 8.51 -13.61 -1.08
N LEU A 62 7.85 -12.52 -1.48
CA LEU A 62 7.86 -12.02 -2.85
C LEU A 62 9.27 -11.71 -3.35
N ALA A 63 10.11 -11.04 -2.55
CA ALA A 63 11.50 -10.75 -2.93
C ALA A 63 12.31 -12.04 -3.16
N THR A 64 12.15 -13.03 -2.29
CA THR A 64 12.80 -14.34 -2.41
C THR A 64 12.32 -15.11 -3.64
N GLU A 65 11.00 -15.19 -3.86
CA GLU A 65 10.41 -15.94 -4.97
C GLU A 65 10.74 -15.32 -6.33
N THR A 66 10.76 -13.99 -6.41
CA THR A 66 11.07 -13.26 -7.66
C THR A 66 12.57 -13.09 -7.90
N GLY A 67 13.41 -13.29 -6.88
CA GLY A 67 14.84 -12.96 -6.91
C GLY A 67 15.12 -11.46 -7.06
N LEU A 68 14.11 -10.61 -6.89
CA LEU A 68 14.24 -9.16 -7.06
C LEU A 68 14.66 -8.48 -5.75
N LEU A 69 15.60 -7.55 -5.85
CA LEU A 69 15.88 -6.62 -4.76
C LEU A 69 14.73 -5.60 -4.65
N ILE A 70 13.87 -5.78 -3.67
CA ILE A 70 12.77 -4.84 -3.39
C ILE A 70 13.30 -3.66 -2.57
N ARG A 71 12.90 -2.44 -2.95
CA ARG A 71 13.10 -1.22 -2.15
C ARG A 71 11.75 -0.64 -1.77
N VAL A 72 11.54 -0.43 -0.48
CA VAL A 72 10.29 0.09 0.07
C VAL A 72 10.52 1.52 0.57
N ALA A 73 9.65 2.45 0.18
CA ALA A 73 9.61 3.80 0.72
C ALA A 73 8.21 4.08 1.28
N HIS A 74 8.13 4.56 2.51
CA HIS A 74 6.87 5.04 3.04
C HIS A 74 6.64 6.49 2.62
N LEU A 75 5.40 6.79 2.24
CA LEU A 75 4.95 8.15 2.05
C LEU A 75 4.77 8.80 3.43
N PRO A 76 5.22 10.05 3.66
CA PRO A 76 4.98 10.74 4.93
C PRO A 76 3.47 10.90 5.23
N PRO A 77 3.04 11.21 6.45
CA PRO A 77 1.63 11.43 6.75
C PRO A 77 1.01 12.59 5.94
N GLY A 78 -0.23 12.44 5.46
CA GLY A 78 -0.95 13.50 4.73
C GLY A 78 -0.47 13.74 3.29
N THR A 79 0.27 12.77 2.73
CA THR A 79 1.00 12.96 1.48
C THR A 79 0.49 12.19 0.27
N SER A 80 -0.58 11.40 0.43
CA SER A 80 -1.23 10.64 -0.65
C SER A 80 -1.57 11.52 -1.86
N LYS A 81 -1.88 12.81 -1.62
CA LYS A 81 -2.18 13.77 -2.69
C LYS A 81 -1.04 14.02 -3.70
N TRP A 82 0.16 13.52 -3.41
CA TRP A 82 1.32 13.68 -4.29
C TRP A 82 1.77 12.34 -4.90
N ASN A 83 1.06 11.25 -4.58
CA ASN A 83 1.28 9.98 -5.22
C ASN A 83 0.78 10.05 -6.67
N LYS A 84 1.71 10.12 -7.62
CA LYS A 84 1.39 10.28 -9.05
C LYS A 84 0.56 9.15 -9.62
N ILE A 85 0.74 7.91 -9.15
CA ILE A 85 0.00 6.76 -9.66
C ILE A 85 -1.47 6.89 -9.25
N GLU A 86 -1.70 7.21 -7.98
CA GLU A 86 -3.05 7.43 -7.45
C GLU A 86 -3.70 8.66 -8.10
N HIS A 87 -3.01 9.80 -8.11
CA HIS A 87 -3.54 11.06 -8.64
C HIS A 87 -3.88 11.01 -10.12
N ARG A 88 -3.13 10.27 -10.94
CA ARG A 88 -3.36 10.18 -12.38
C ARG A 88 -4.40 9.14 -12.78
N ARG A 89 -4.78 8.24 -11.86
CA ARG A 89 -5.75 7.17 -12.13
C ARG A 89 -7.09 7.44 -11.46
N PHE A 90 -7.09 7.72 -10.15
CA PHE A 90 -8.32 7.79 -9.38
C PHE A 90 -9.24 8.95 -9.76
N CYS A 91 -8.72 10.08 -10.23
CA CYS A 91 -9.56 11.16 -10.74
C CYS A 91 -10.46 10.68 -11.88
N HIS A 92 -9.89 9.96 -12.86
CA HIS A 92 -10.62 9.44 -14.01
C HIS A 92 -11.53 8.26 -13.64
N ILE A 93 -11.12 7.41 -12.70
CA ILE A 93 -11.99 6.35 -12.17
C ILE A 93 -13.24 6.97 -11.55
N ARG A 94 -13.06 7.98 -10.69
CA ARG A 94 -14.17 8.71 -10.05
C ARG A 94 -15.08 9.37 -11.07
N GLU A 95 -14.52 9.98 -12.11
CA GLU A 95 -15.29 10.56 -13.22
C GLU A 95 -16.14 9.51 -13.94
N ASN A 96 -15.56 8.35 -14.27
CA ASN A 96 -16.27 7.26 -14.94
C ASN A 96 -17.37 6.64 -14.06
N TRP A 97 -17.18 6.64 -12.74
CA TRP A 97 -18.14 6.14 -11.75
C TRP A 97 -19.31 7.11 -11.50
N ARG A 98 -19.18 8.38 -11.90
CA ARG A 98 -20.15 9.43 -11.55
C ARG A 98 -21.55 9.07 -12.04
N GLY A 99 -22.50 9.01 -11.10
CA GLY A 99 -23.90 8.71 -11.38
C GLY A 99 -24.20 7.24 -11.68
N ARG A 100 -23.25 6.33 -11.44
CA ARG A 100 -23.44 4.88 -11.65
C ARG A 100 -23.51 4.15 -10.30
N PRO A 101 -24.63 3.47 -9.97
CA PRO A 101 -24.72 2.72 -8.72
C PRO A 101 -23.82 1.48 -8.77
N LEU A 102 -23.00 1.29 -7.74
CA LEU A 102 -22.15 0.10 -7.59
C LEU A 102 -22.95 -1.03 -6.95
N ILE A 103 -23.66 -1.77 -7.79
CA ILE A 103 -24.61 -2.80 -7.32
C ILE A 103 -23.94 -4.13 -6.96
N ASN A 104 -22.76 -4.43 -7.51
CA ASN A 104 -21.97 -5.60 -7.15
C ASN A 104 -20.47 -5.40 -7.46
N ARG A 105 -19.65 -6.36 -7.01
CA ARG A 105 -18.17 -6.32 -7.15
C ARG A 105 -17.71 -6.33 -8.61
N GLU A 106 -18.33 -7.16 -9.44
CA GLU A 106 -18.01 -7.27 -10.86
C GLU A 106 -18.26 -5.96 -11.61
N PHE A 107 -19.37 -5.28 -11.28
CA PHE A 107 -19.71 -3.99 -11.85
C PHE A 107 -18.67 -2.92 -11.49
N ALA A 108 -18.20 -2.92 -10.23
CA ALA A 108 -17.12 -2.04 -9.81
C ALA A 108 -15.81 -2.31 -10.59
N VAL A 109 -15.42 -3.58 -10.75
CA VAL A 109 -14.25 -3.99 -11.53
C VAL A 109 -14.37 -3.55 -12.99
N ASN A 110 -15.53 -3.82 -13.60
CA ASN A 110 -15.81 -3.46 -14.99
C ASN A 110 -15.74 -1.94 -15.22
N LEU A 111 -16.25 -1.13 -14.29
CA LEU A 111 -16.15 0.32 -14.37
C LEU A 111 -14.70 0.82 -14.23
N ILE A 112 -13.88 0.22 -13.36
CA ILE A 112 -12.47 0.60 -13.25
C ILE A 112 -11.74 0.26 -14.53
N SER A 113 -11.86 -0.97 -15.04
CA SER A 113 -11.18 -1.44 -16.25
C SER A 113 -11.53 -0.62 -17.49
N ASN A 114 -12.78 -0.17 -17.62
CA ASN A 114 -13.22 0.67 -18.75
C ASN A 114 -12.92 2.16 -18.60
N THR A 115 -12.22 2.57 -17.54
CA THR A 115 -11.82 3.97 -17.37
C THR A 115 -10.73 4.33 -18.38
N THR A 116 -10.97 5.40 -19.15
CA THR A 116 -10.01 5.94 -20.13
C THR A 116 -9.98 7.48 -20.09
N ASN A 117 -9.05 8.08 -20.83
CA ASN A 117 -8.98 9.54 -21.00
C ASN A 117 -8.53 9.88 -22.43
N SER A 118 -8.57 11.17 -22.80
CA SER A 118 -8.15 11.66 -24.12
C SER A 118 -6.69 11.37 -24.48
N LYS A 119 -5.86 10.98 -23.50
CA LYS A 119 -4.45 10.62 -23.68
C LYS A 119 -4.22 9.10 -23.76
N GLY A 120 -5.28 8.30 -23.86
CA GLY A 120 -5.20 6.86 -24.04
C GLY A 120 -4.87 6.07 -22.77
N LEU A 121 -5.25 6.56 -21.59
CA LEU A 121 -5.14 5.77 -20.35
C LEU A 121 -5.87 4.44 -20.51
N LYS A 122 -5.17 3.35 -20.17
CA LYS A 122 -5.72 2.00 -20.06
C LYS A 122 -5.53 1.51 -18.64
N LEU A 123 -6.59 1.01 -18.03
CA LEU A 123 -6.57 0.39 -16.72
C LEU A 123 -6.93 -1.09 -16.84
N GLN A 124 -6.34 -1.88 -15.96
CA GLN A 124 -6.75 -3.26 -15.73
C GLN A 124 -7.14 -3.35 -14.26
N ALA A 125 -8.34 -3.87 -14.00
CA ALA A 125 -8.79 -4.24 -12.68
C ALA A 125 -9.25 -5.70 -12.72
N ASN A 126 -8.90 -6.42 -11.67
CA ASN A 126 -9.27 -7.81 -11.47
C ASN A 126 -9.85 -7.97 -10.07
N LEU A 127 -10.81 -8.87 -9.92
CA LEU A 127 -11.28 -9.29 -8.62
C LEU A 127 -10.29 -10.30 -8.04
N ASP A 128 -9.89 -10.08 -6.80
CA ASP A 128 -9.16 -11.08 -6.02
C ASP A 128 -10.19 -11.88 -5.21
N GLU A 129 -10.38 -13.14 -5.61
CA GLU A 129 -11.31 -14.08 -4.98
C GLU A 129 -10.61 -15.01 -3.99
N ALA A 130 -9.30 -14.82 -3.77
CA ALA A 130 -8.58 -15.63 -2.81
C ALA A 130 -9.10 -15.39 -1.39
N GLU A 131 -9.23 -16.48 -0.64
CA GLU A 131 -9.58 -16.42 0.78
C GLU A 131 -8.31 -16.25 1.62
N TYR A 132 -8.30 -15.22 2.47
CA TYR A 132 -7.18 -14.93 3.35
C TYR A 132 -7.58 -15.13 4.81
N PRO A 133 -6.87 -15.98 5.58
CA PRO A 133 -7.18 -16.21 6.98
C PRO A 133 -6.96 -14.94 7.79
N ILE A 134 -7.97 -14.56 8.57
CA ILE A 134 -7.95 -13.38 9.42
C ILE A 134 -7.11 -13.66 10.68
N GLY A 135 -6.43 -12.64 11.22
CA GLY A 135 -5.77 -12.74 12.53
C GLY A 135 -4.44 -13.49 12.53
N LYS A 136 -3.84 -13.73 11.36
CA LYS A 136 -2.50 -14.34 11.22
C LYS A 136 -1.47 -13.55 12.04
N LYS A 137 -0.97 -14.14 13.12
CA LYS A 137 0.10 -13.59 13.95
C LYS A 137 1.45 -14.04 13.39
N ILE A 138 2.37 -13.09 13.22
CA ILE A 138 3.75 -13.33 12.81
C ILE A 138 4.66 -13.22 14.04
N SER A 139 5.41 -14.29 14.33
CA SER A 139 6.38 -14.32 15.42
C SER A 139 7.63 -13.51 15.09
N ASP A 140 8.41 -13.11 16.09
CA ASP A 140 9.67 -12.39 15.86
C ASP A 140 10.72 -13.25 15.13
N LYS A 141 10.66 -14.59 15.28
CA LYS A 141 11.56 -15.52 14.57
C LYS A 141 11.33 -15.51 13.06
N ASP A 142 10.07 -15.34 12.66
CA ASP A 142 9.63 -15.29 11.26
C ASP A 142 9.83 -13.91 10.63
N LEU A 143 10.08 -12.90 11.46
CA LEU A 143 10.29 -11.52 11.05
C LEU A 143 11.75 -11.29 10.64
N LYS A 144 12.16 -11.89 9.52
CA LYS A 144 13.45 -11.62 8.88
C LYS A 144 13.22 -11.03 7.49
N TRP A 145 13.90 -9.95 7.16
CA TRP A 145 13.85 -9.37 5.82
C TRP A 145 15.25 -9.08 5.26
N ASN A 146 15.42 -9.29 3.95
CA ASN A 146 16.60 -8.99 3.16
C ASN A 146 16.38 -7.83 2.16
N TYR A 147 15.22 -7.17 2.21
CA TYR A 147 14.91 -6.01 1.37
C TYR A 147 15.30 -4.70 2.06
N SER A 148 15.51 -3.64 1.26
CA SER A 148 15.91 -2.33 1.81
C SER A 148 14.69 -1.44 2.05
N ILE A 149 14.54 -0.95 3.27
CA ILE A 149 13.60 0.13 3.59
C ILE A 149 14.38 1.45 3.43
N LEU A 150 13.94 2.28 2.49
CA LEU A 150 14.47 3.63 2.35
C LEU A 150 14.06 4.45 3.58
N PRO A 151 14.93 5.34 4.07
CA PRO A 151 14.66 6.12 5.27
C PRO A 151 13.34 6.89 5.13
N ASN A 152 12.59 7.00 6.24
CA ASN A 152 11.51 7.97 6.31
C ASN A 152 12.14 9.35 6.21
N ILE A 153 11.75 10.08 5.18
CA ILE A 153 12.17 11.45 4.97
C ILE A 153 11.04 12.28 5.56
N ASP A 154 11.15 12.54 6.86
CA ASP A 154 10.32 13.51 7.57
C ASP A 154 10.68 14.93 7.11
#